data_AF-G2Q9J8-F1
#
_entry.id   AF-G2Q9J8-F1
#
_cell.length_a   1.000
_cell.length_b   1.000
_cell.length_c   1.000
_cell.angle_alpha   90.00
_cell.angle_beta   90.00
_cell.angle_gamma   90.00
#
_symmetry.space_group_name_H-M   'P 1'
#
loop_
_entity.id
_entity.type
_entity.pdbx_description
1 polymer ?
#
loop_
_entity_poly.entity_id
_entity_poly.type
_entity_poly.pdbx_seq_one_letter_code
_entity_poly.pdbx_strand_id
1 'polypeptide(L)'
;SLAQDPDLETCSHRHDILAIAAEADEALPVPMTLYHWCPPTVHATTTVVLSPRLLSMVKGFTFLGTFFLGDELDMSEMLTRLLTERGGNPEPTSHVLTGLIAELAVPGQGTFMHFFSFPVFSNNPSHVFGDGLFPVWKWVKPESIYRKMGFWEADLSKVLDHGEWNAGKDLVLLSGGVAEETL
;
A
#
# COMPACT_ATOMS: atom_id res chain seq x y z
N SER A 1 -11.13 -25.87 -18.44
CA SER A 1 -11.55 -24.47 -18.29
C SER A 1 -10.84 -23.93 -17.06
N LEU A 2 -9.86 -23.04 -17.22
CA LEU A 2 -9.20 -22.38 -16.09
C LEU A 2 -10.22 -21.38 -15.55
N ALA A 3 -10.94 -21.73 -14.49
CA ALA A 3 -11.92 -20.86 -13.87
C ALA A 3 -11.25 -19.49 -13.60
N GLN A 4 -11.82 -18.43 -14.18
CA GLN A 4 -11.50 -17.07 -13.79
C GLN A 4 -11.89 -16.92 -12.31
N ASP A 5 -11.02 -16.30 -11.53
CA ASP A 5 -11.27 -16.07 -10.11
C ASP A 5 -12.45 -15.11 -9.96
N PRO A 6 -13.57 -15.49 -9.30
CA PRO A 6 -14.67 -14.56 -9.06
C PRO A 6 -14.22 -13.34 -8.24
N ASP A 7 -13.14 -13.46 -7.47
CA ASP A 7 -12.58 -12.34 -6.71
C ASP A 7 -11.97 -11.27 -7.61
N LEU A 8 -11.47 -11.64 -8.81
CA LEU A 8 -10.98 -10.68 -9.81
C LEU A 8 -12.11 -9.88 -10.46
N GLU A 9 -13.29 -10.49 -10.62
CA GLU A 9 -14.46 -9.79 -11.16
C GLU A 9 -15.08 -8.84 -10.12
N THR A 10 -15.02 -9.21 -8.84
CA THR A 10 -15.59 -8.41 -7.75
C THR A 10 -14.64 -7.33 -7.26
N CYS A 11 -13.33 -7.58 -7.21
CA CYS A 11 -12.32 -6.59 -6.85
C CYS A 11 -11.83 -5.81 -8.07
N SER A 12 -12.71 -5.01 -8.67
CA SER A 12 -12.44 -4.27 -9.91
C SER A 12 -11.90 -2.85 -9.71
N HIS A 13 -11.95 -2.32 -8.49
CA HIS A 13 -11.58 -0.94 -8.20
C HIS A 13 -10.12 -0.85 -7.78
N ARG A 14 -9.31 -0.11 -8.55
CA ARG A 14 -7.91 0.14 -8.23
C ARG A 14 -7.78 1.30 -7.24
N HIS A 15 -6.95 1.09 -6.22
CA HIS A 15 -6.50 2.07 -5.25
C HIS A 15 -4.98 2.14 -5.28
N ASP A 16 -4.41 3.33 -5.13
CA ASP A 16 -2.98 3.48 -4.91
C ASP A 16 -2.72 3.58 -3.40
N ILE A 17 -1.81 2.73 -2.92
CA ILE A 17 -1.38 2.72 -1.53
C ILE A 17 -0.03 3.40 -1.44
N LEU A 18 0.08 4.39 -0.55
CA LEU A 18 1.34 4.96 -0.11
C LEU A 18 1.77 4.23 1.15
N ALA A 19 2.96 3.65 1.15
CA ALA A 19 3.50 2.95 2.30
C ALA A 19 4.75 3.67 2.82
N ILE A 20 4.83 3.86 4.13
CA ILE A 20 5.88 4.61 4.79
C ILE A 20 6.47 3.75 5.91
N ALA A 21 7.78 3.62 5.93
CA ALA A 21 8.51 2.91 6.98
C ALA A 21 9.80 3.68 7.34
N ALA A 22 10.31 3.48 8.55
CA ALA A 22 11.64 3.99 8.90
C ALA A 22 12.70 3.37 7.98
N GLU A 23 13.74 4.14 7.65
CA GLU A 23 14.88 3.64 6.91
C GLU A 23 15.52 2.47 7.67
N ALA A 24 15.60 1.33 6.99
CA ALA A 24 16.11 0.08 7.54
C ALA A 24 16.58 -0.83 6.39
N ASP A 25 17.22 -1.94 6.76
CA ASP A 25 17.58 -3.00 5.82
C ASP A 25 16.31 -3.57 5.15
N GLU A 26 16.29 -3.57 3.81
CA GLU A 26 15.14 -4.02 3.02
C GLU A 26 14.75 -5.48 3.26
N ALA A 27 15.67 -6.32 3.75
CA ALA A 27 15.42 -7.73 4.03
C ALA A 27 14.76 -7.96 5.39
N LEU A 28 14.82 -6.98 6.31
CA LEU A 28 14.26 -7.11 7.65
C LEU A 28 12.79 -6.68 7.67
N PRO A 29 11.91 -7.42 8.36
CA PRO A 29 10.55 -6.96 8.62
C PRO A 29 10.57 -5.68 9.47
N VAL A 30 9.90 -4.64 8.99
CA VAL A 30 9.78 -3.37 9.72
C VAL A 30 8.31 -2.95 9.82
N PRO A 31 7.93 -2.23 10.89
CA PRO A 31 6.64 -1.55 10.94
C PRO A 31 6.53 -0.56 9.78
N MET A 32 5.43 -0.67 9.05
CA MET A 32 5.14 0.13 7.87
C MET A 32 3.68 0.56 7.92
N THR A 33 3.43 1.86 7.87
CA THR A 33 2.08 2.40 7.83
C THR A 33 1.63 2.54 6.39
N LEU A 34 0.45 2.00 6.10
CA LEU A 34 -0.21 2.07 4.81
C LEU A 34 -1.23 3.20 4.82
N TYR A 35 -1.22 3.97 3.75
CA TYR A 35 -2.13 5.08 3.52
C TYR A 35 -2.86 4.88 2.19
N HIS A 36 -4.17 5.04 2.19
CA HIS A 36 -4.94 5.13 0.96
C HIS A 36 -4.73 6.52 0.36
N TRP A 37 -4.13 6.57 -0.83
CA TRP A 37 -3.91 7.80 -1.57
C TRP A 37 -5.14 8.12 -2.43
N CYS A 38 -5.98 9.05 -1.97
CA CYS A 38 -7.23 9.42 -2.63
C CYS A 38 -7.36 10.95 -2.74
N PRO A 39 -6.56 11.62 -3.58
CA PRO A 39 -6.51 13.07 -3.64
C PRO A 39 -7.92 13.72 -3.74
N PRO A 40 -8.14 14.84 -3.02
CA PRO A 40 -7.14 15.61 -2.29
C PRO A 40 -6.81 15.05 -0.89
N THR A 41 -7.35 13.90 -0.49
CA THR A 41 -7.14 13.32 0.83
C THR A 41 -6.17 12.15 0.82
N VAL A 42 -5.52 11.94 1.97
CA VAL A 42 -4.72 10.76 2.27
C VAL A 42 -5.25 10.21 3.59
N HIS A 43 -5.54 8.92 3.62
CA HIS A 43 -6.13 8.28 4.80
C HIS A 43 -5.21 7.17 5.31
N ALA A 44 -4.68 7.35 6.52
CA ALA A 44 -4.03 6.26 7.24
C ALA A 44 -5.01 5.09 7.38
N THR A 45 -4.55 3.89 7.08
CA THR A 45 -5.43 2.72 7.04
C THR A 45 -5.01 1.65 8.02
N THR A 46 -3.75 1.23 8.02
CA THR A 46 -3.25 0.24 8.98
C THR A 46 -1.73 0.26 9.05
N THR A 47 -1.17 -0.34 10.10
CA THR A 47 0.27 -0.62 10.22
C THR A 47 0.48 -2.11 10.08
N VAL A 48 1.36 -2.49 9.16
CA VAL A 48 1.79 -3.87 8.93
C VAL A 48 3.24 -4.02 9.33
N VAL A 49 3.68 -5.25 9.63
CA VAL A 49 5.10 -5.57 9.77
C VAL A 49 5.51 -6.32 8.52
N LEU A 50 6.34 -5.70 7.68
CA LEU A 50 6.65 -6.20 6.35
C LEU A 50 8.08 -5.87 5.96
N SER A 51 8.75 -6.80 5.28
CA SER A 51 10.03 -6.51 4.61
C SER A 51 9.75 -5.71 3.32
N PRO A 52 10.40 -4.54 3.11
CA PRO A 52 10.23 -3.75 1.88
C PRO A 52 10.50 -4.56 0.60
N ARG A 53 11.40 -5.55 0.65
CA ARG A 53 11.67 -6.48 -0.46
C ARG A 53 10.41 -7.16 -0.97
N LEU A 54 9.48 -7.54 -0.09
CA LEU A 54 8.26 -8.27 -0.47
C LEU A 54 7.29 -7.41 -1.28
N LEU A 55 7.25 -6.09 -1.04
CA LEU A 55 6.45 -5.17 -1.84
C LEU A 55 6.91 -5.13 -3.29
N SER A 56 8.18 -5.36 -3.57
CA SER A 56 8.71 -5.41 -4.95
C SER A 56 8.17 -6.58 -5.78
N MET A 57 7.46 -7.53 -5.16
CA MET A 57 6.73 -8.58 -5.87
C MET A 57 5.41 -8.07 -6.46
N VAL A 58 4.87 -6.95 -5.97
CA VAL A 58 3.60 -6.38 -6.42
C VAL A 58 3.80 -5.64 -7.75
N LYS A 59 2.93 -5.94 -8.72
CA LYS A 59 2.91 -5.28 -10.02
C LYS A 59 2.62 -3.80 -9.85
N GLY A 60 3.49 -2.94 -10.38
CA GLY A 60 3.35 -1.48 -10.25
C GLY A 60 3.92 -0.91 -8.95
N PHE A 61 4.61 -1.71 -8.15
CA PHE A 61 5.41 -1.22 -7.03
C PHE A 61 6.46 -0.19 -7.50
N THR A 62 6.61 0.88 -6.74
CA THR A 62 7.59 1.94 -6.98
C THR A 62 8.18 2.42 -5.66
N PHE A 63 9.50 2.50 -5.57
CA PHE A 63 10.17 3.25 -4.52
C PHE A 63 10.18 4.73 -4.88
N LEU A 64 9.66 5.57 -3.99
CA LEU A 64 9.42 7.00 -4.25
C LEU A 64 10.52 7.90 -3.69
N GLY A 65 11.32 7.39 -2.76
CA GLY A 65 12.45 8.10 -2.20
C GLY A 65 12.57 7.96 -0.69
N THR A 66 13.66 8.52 -0.18
CA THR A 66 13.94 8.64 1.25
C THR A 66 13.79 10.09 1.64
N PHE A 67 13.02 10.34 2.70
CA PHE A 67 12.72 11.70 3.16
C PHE A 67 12.94 11.81 4.67
N PHE A 68 13.54 12.91 5.11
CA PHE A 68 13.70 13.21 6.52
C PHE A 68 12.43 13.88 7.04
N LEU A 69 11.81 13.31 8.08
CA LEU A 69 10.55 13.77 8.65
C LEU A 69 10.65 13.92 10.15
N GLY A 70 9.97 14.92 10.71
CA GLY A 70 9.89 15.10 12.16
C GLY A 70 9.08 13.99 12.83
N ASP A 71 9.46 13.58 14.04
CA ASP A 71 8.89 12.39 14.70
C ASP A 71 7.41 12.56 15.14
N GLU A 72 6.93 13.80 15.33
CA GLU A 72 5.55 14.09 15.82
C GLU A 72 4.54 14.41 14.70
N LEU A 73 4.87 14.05 13.46
CA LEU A 73 4.19 14.54 12.27
C LEU A 73 3.09 13.56 11.81
N ASP A 74 1.83 14.00 11.83
CA ASP A 74 0.73 13.24 11.25
C ASP A 74 0.77 13.35 9.71
N MET A 75 1.31 12.30 9.07
CA MET A 75 1.41 12.20 7.62
C MET A 75 0.07 12.32 6.90
N SER A 76 -1.02 11.78 7.48
CA SER A 76 -2.34 11.74 6.84
C SER A 76 -2.92 13.14 6.75
N GLU A 77 -2.95 13.85 7.88
CA GLU A 77 -3.45 15.21 7.98
C GLU A 77 -2.62 16.15 7.11
N MET A 78 -1.29 16.04 7.20
CA MET A 78 -0.39 16.95 6.53
C MET A 78 -0.36 16.75 5.01
N LEU A 79 -0.31 15.51 4.51
CA LEU A 79 -0.39 15.27 3.07
C LEU A 79 -1.74 15.71 2.50
N THR A 80 -2.83 15.46 3.25
CA THR A 80 -4.18 15.95 2.88
C THR A 80 -4.20 17.48 2.76
N ARG A 81 -3.62 18.18 3.73
CA ARG A 81 -3.53 19.65 3.70
C ARG A 81 -2.79 20.15 2.47
N LEU A 82 -1.59 19.64 2.22
CA LEU A 82 -0.76 20.09 1.10
C LEU A 82 -1.37 19.75 -0.27
N LEU A 83 -1.98 18.57 -0.40
CA LEU A 83 -2.68 18.18 -1.63
C LEU A 83 -3.91 19.07 -1.88
N THR A 84 -4.65 19.41 -0.82
CA THR A 84 -5.80 20.32 -0.91
C THR A 84 -5.35 21.72 -1.36
N GLU A 85 -4.23 22.21 -0.83
CA GLU A 85 -3.67 23.52 -1.20
C GLU A 85 -3.18 23.58 -2.65
N ARG A 86 -2.55 22.50 -3.15
CA ARG A 86 -2.12 22.42 -4.56
C ARG A 86 -3.27 22.22 -5.54
N GLY A 87 -4.33 21.52 -5.12
CA GLY A 87 -5.45 21.14 -5.96
C GLY A 87 -5.12 20.07 -6.99
N GLY A 88 -6.17 19.48 -7.58
CA GLY A 88 -6.07 18.40 -8.56
C GLY A 88 -5.97 17.01 -7.93
N ASN A 89 -5.77 16.00 -8.78
CA ASN A 89 -5.72 14.58 -8.39
C ASN A 89 -4.41 13.91 -8.82
N PRO A 90 -3.25 14.29 -8.24
CA PRO A 90 -1.96 13.73 -8.63
C PRO A 90 -1.78 12.28 -8.13
N GLU A 91 -1.10 11.44 -8.91
CA GLU A 91 -0.62 10.14 -8.44
C GLU A 91 0.54 10.29 -7.42
N PRO A 92 0.75 9.32 -6.51
CA PRO A 92 1.82 9.38 -5.51
C PRO A 92 3.18 9.07 -6.16
N THR A 93 3.75 10.06 -6.84
CA THR A 93 5.05 9.95 -7.50
C THR A 93 6.18 10.59 -6.69
N SER A 94 7.43 10.20 -6.96
CA SER A 94 8.61 10.79 -6.32
C SER A 94 8.67 12.31 -6.49
N HIS A 95 8.28 12.83 -7.66
CA HIS A 95 8.23 14.27 -7.92
C HIS A 95 7.17 14.99 -7.08
N VAL A 96 5.97 14.42 -6.98
CA VAL A 96 4.89 14.95 -6.15
C VAL A 96 5.33 14.97 -4.69
N LEU A 97 5.79 13.84 -4.16
CA LEU A 97 6.24 13.75 -2.77
C LEU A 97 7.42 14.67 -2.46
N THR A 98 8.41 14.77 -3.35
CA THR A 98 9.52 15.71 -3.18
C THR A 98 9.01 17.14 -3.06
N GLY A 99 8.06 17.53 -3.92
CA GLY A 99 7.44 18.84 -3.85
C GLY A 99 6.68 19.06 -2.54
N LEU A 100 5.85 18.09 -2.12
CA LEU A 100 5.07 18.19 -0.88
C LEU A 100 6.00 18.28 0.34
N ILE A 101 7.02 17.42 0.40
CA ILE A 101 7.94 17.33 1.54
C ILE A 101 8.89 18.52 1.60
N ALA A 102 9.27 19.12 0.48
CA ALA A 102 10.06 20.36 0.47
C ALA A 102 9.34 21.52 1.17
N GLU A 103 8.00 21.55 1.16
CA GLU A 103 7.20 22.54 1.88
C GLU A 103 7.17 22.30 3.39
N LEU A 104 7.66 21.14 3.84
CA LEU A 104 7.70 20.71 5.23
C LEU A 104 9.07 20.84 5.86
N ALA A 105 10.02 21.60 5.29
CA ALA A 105 11.35 21.74 5.87
C ALA A 105 11.30 22.30 7.30
N VAL A 106 11.16 21.42 8.30
CA VAL A 106 11.13 21.76 9.71
C VAL A 106 12.54 21.53 10.27
N PRO A 107 13.19 22.57 10.83
CA PRO A 107 14.41 22.37 11.61
C PRO A 107 14.08 21.61 12.90
N GLY A 108 14.72 20.46 13.15
CA GLY A 108 14.45 19.68 14.37
C GLY A 108 15.03 18.27 14.38
N GLN A 109 14.59 17.48 15.36
CA GLN A 109 14.77 16.02 15.39
C GLN A 109 13.80 15.36 14.41
N GLY A 110 14.24 14.25 13.83
CA GLY A 110 13.46 13.52 12.86
C GLY A 110 14.18 12.25 12.43
N THR A 111 13.50 11.49 11.59
CA THR A 111 13.93 10.18 11.13
C THR A 111 13.86 10.12 9.61
N PHE A 112 14.81 9.43 8.98
CA PHE A 112 14.72 9.12 7.56
C PHE A 112 13.69 8.02 7.35
N MET A 113 12.73 8.28 6.47
CA MET A 113 11.61 7.41 6.17
C MET A 113 11.65 7.05 4.68
N HIS A 114 11.45 5.77 4.37
CA HIS A 114 11.28 5.27 3.02
C HIS A 114 9.82 5.33 2.60
N PHE A 115 9.60 5.82 1.37
CA PHE A 115 8.29 5.94 0.77
C PHE A 115 8.17 4.99 -0.42
N PHE A 116 7.08 4.25 -0.47
CA PHE A 116 6.75 3.31 -1.53
C PHE A 116 5.32 3.54 -2.01
N SER A 117 5.05 3.26 -3.28
CA SER A 117 3.68 3.11 -3.77
C SER A 117 3.45 1.77 -4.42
N PHE A 118 2.26 1.21 -4.26
CA PHE A 118 1.82 0.06 -5.03
C PHE A 118 0.30 0.04 -5.16
N PRO A 119 -0.25 -0.56 -6.23
CA PRO A 119 -1.68 -0.66 -6.41
C PRO A 119 -2.28 -1.82 -5.61
N VAL A 120 -3.50 -1.61 -5.13
CA VAL A 120 -4.36 -2.63 -4.51
C VAL A 120 -5.73 -2.55 -5.16
N PHE A 121 -6.37 -3.70 -5.37
CA PHE A 121 -7.71 -3.78 -5.93
C PHE A 121 -8.72 -4.20 -4.87
N SER A 122 -9.84 -3.50 -4.78
CA SER A 122 -10.91 -3.82 -3.85
C SER A 122 -12.27 -3.87 -4.56
N ASN A 123 -13.27 -4.35 -3.83
CA ASN A 123 -14.66 -4.36 -4.29
C ASN A 123 -15.42 -3.04 -4.06
N ASN A 124 -14.75 -2.02 -3.49
CA ASN A 124 -15.37 -0.74 -3.16
C ASN A 124 -14.59 0.41 -3.83
N PRO A 125 -15.25 1.29 -4.60
CA PRO A 125 -14.57 2.38 -5.32
C PRO A 125 -13.90 3.42 -4.42
N SER A 126 -14.32 3.54 -3.15
CA SER A 126 -13.89 4.63 -2.26
C SER A 126 -13.09 4.14 -1.05
N HIS A 127 -13.27 2.89 -0.62
CA HIS A 127 -12.68 2.37 0.62
C HIS A 127 -11.95 1.04 0.38
N VAL A 128 -10.62 1.08 0.36
CA VAL A 128 -9.79 -0.09 0.04
C VAL A 128 -9.93 -1.24 1.04
N PHE A 129 -10.22 -0.99 2.33
CA PHE A 129 -10.33 -2.03 3.37
C PHE A 129 -11.74 -2.20 3.95
N GLY A 130 -12.74 -1.53 3.38
CA GLY A 130 -14.10 -1.48 3.94
C GLY A 130 -14.16 -0.61 5.21
N ASP A 131 -15.24 0.15 5.37
CA ASP A 131 -15.37 1.08 6.50
C ASP A 131 -15.42 0.33 7.84
N GLY A 132 -14.40 0.51 8.67
CA GLY A 132 -14.32 -0.06 10.02
C GLY A 132 -14.08 -1.57 10.06
N LEU A 133 -13.65 -2.19 8.95
CA LEU A 133 -13.37 -3.61 8.86
C LEU A 133 -11.86 -3.88 8.93
N PHE A 134 -11.50 -5.10 9.33
CA PHE A 134 -10.12 -5.55 9.32
C PHE A 134 -9.69 -5.92 7.90
N PRO A 135 -8.52 -5.44 7.43
CA PRO A 135 -8.06 -5.73 6.08
C PRO A 135 -7.64 -7.19 5.96
N VAL A 136 -8.15 -7.85 4.92
CA VAL A 136 -7.64 -9.13 4.43
C VAL A 136 -7.13 -8.97 3.02
N TRP A 137 -6.14 -9.79 2.67
CA TRP A 137 -5.36 -9.65 1.45
C TRP A 137 -5.31 -10.96 0.69
N LYS A 138 -5.25 -10.87 -0.64
CA LYS A 138 -5.04 -12.02 -1.51
C LYS A 138 -4.19 -11.60 -2.70
N TRP A 139 -3.17 -12.38 -3.04
CA TRP A 139 -2.43 -12.18 -4.29
C TRP A 139 -3.08 -12.97 -5.42
N VAL A 140 -3.04 -12.39 -6.62
CA VAL A 140 -3.45 -13.04 -7.86
C VAL A 140 -2.44 -12.72 -8.97
N LYS A 141 -2.30 -13.63 -9.93
CA LYS A 141 -1.44 -13.46 -11.11
C LYS A 141 -2.21 -13.99 -12.33
N PRO A 142 -3.11 -13.18 -12.91
CA PRO A 142 -4.02 -13.63 -13.97
C PRO A 142 -3.31 -14.25 -15.18
N GLU A 143 -2.13 -13.71 -15.50
CA GLU A 143 -1.30 -14.12 -16.63
C GLU A 143 -0.47 -15.39 -16.39
N SER A 144 -0.47 -15.92 -15.16
CA SER A 144 0.25 -17.14 -14.84
C SER A 144 -0.40 -18.36 -15.47
N ILE A 145 0.38 -19.21 -16.13
CA ILE A 145 -0.08 -20.49 -16.69
C ILE A 145 -0.21 -21.60 -15.64
N TYR A 146 0.40 -21.43 -14.45
CA TYR A 146 0.42 -22.43 -13.38
C TYR A 146 -0.54 -22.05 -12.25
N ARG A 147 0.00 -21.45 -11.17
CA ARG A 147 -0.78 -20.98 -10.03
C ARG A 147 -1.18 -19.53 -10.27
N LYS A 148 -2.49 -19.27 -10.22
CA LYS A 148 -3.08 -17.97 -10.55
C LYS A 148 -3.45 -17.13 -9.34
N MET A 149 -3.49 -17.73 -8.14
CA MET A 149 -3.98 -17.05 -6.95
C MET A 149 -3.49 -17.72 -5.65
N GLY A 150 -3.49 -16.91 -4.57
CA GLY A 150 -3.37 -17.34 -3.19
C GLY A 150 -4.72 -17.49 -2.50
N PHE A 151 -4.70 -17.39 -1.17
CA PHE A 151 -5.88 -17.37 -0.31
C PHE A 151 -5.99 -16.02 0.40
N TRP A 152 -7.18 -15.70 0.90
CA TRP A 152 -7.38 -14.55 1.77
C TRP A 152 -6.69 -14.77 3.12
N GLU A 153 -5.93 -13.79 3.58
CA GLU A 153 -5.16 -13.83 4.82
C GLU A 153 -5.03 -12.40 5.37
N ALA A 154 -5.04 -12.26 6.70
CA ALA A 154 -4.97 -10.96 7.37
C ALA A 154 -3.54 -10.41 7.39
N ASP A 155 -2.55 -11.30 7.44
CA ASP A 155 -1.13 -10.95 7.42
C ASP A 155 -0.62 -10.75 5.98
N LEU A 156 -0.42 -9.48 5.61
CA LEU A 156 0.11 -9.10 4.29
C LEU A 156 1.50 -9.70 4.01
N SER A 157 2.35 -9.89 5.03
CA SER A 157 3.68 -10.51 4.84
C SER A 157 3.53 -11.96 4.39
N LYS A 158 2.66 -12.74 5.03
CA LYS A 158 2.39 -14.12 4.62
C LYS A 158 1.81 -14.21 3.21
N VAL A 159 0.95 -13.26 2.84
CA VAL A 159 0.34 -13.21 1.50
C VAL A 159 1.42 -12.99 0.44
N LEU A 160 2.33 -12.03 0.66
CA LEU A 160 3.40 -11.73 -0.28
C LEU A 160 4.49 -12.79 -0.30
N ASP A 161 4.88 -13.36 0.84
CA ASP A 161 5.82 -14.49 0.91
C ASP A 161 5.28 -15.71 0.14
N HIS A 162 4.02 -16.08 0.38
CA HIS A 162 3.38 -17.15 -0.34
C HIS A 162 3.30 -16.83 -1.84
N GLY A 163 3.00 -15.59 -2.21
CA GLY A 163 3.00 -15.13 -3.59
C GLY A 163 4.36 -15.24 -4.27
N GLU A 164 5.42 -14.79 -3.60
CA GLU A 164 6.81 -14.90 -4.08
C GLU A 164 7.15 -16.35 -4.39
N TRP A 165 6.93 -17.25 -3.43
CA TRP A 165 7.29 -18.67 -3.57
C TRP A 165 6.51 -19.40 -4.66
N ASN A 166 5.28 -18.99 -4.93
CA ASN A 166 4.39 -19.72 -5.83
C ASN A 166 4.22 -19.11 -7.21
N ALA A 167 4.41 -17.80 -7.34
CA ALA A 167 4.12 -17.05 -8.55
C ALA A 167 5.20 -16.01 -8.91
N GLY A 168 6.16 -15.75 -8.02
CA GLY A 168 7.25 -14.80 -8.22
C GLY A 168 6.75 -13.35 -8.21
N LYS A 169 7.27 -12.55 -9.15
CA LYS A 169 6.95 -11.11 -9.29
C LYS A 169 5.64 -10.84 -10.04
N ASP A 170 5.28 -9.57 -10.15
CA ASP A 170 4.11 -9.06 -10.87
C ASP A 170 2.79 -9.59 -10.32
N LEU A 171 2.72 -9.72 -9.00
CA LEU A 171 1.50 -10.07 -8.28
C LEU A 171 0.53 -8.88 -8.30
N VAL A 172 -0.72 -9.14 -8.59
CA VAL A 172 -1.82 -8.19 -8.34
C VAL A 172 -2.30 -8.45 -6.92
N LEU A 173 -2.41 -7.40 -6.11
CA LEU A 173 -2.85 -7.50 -4.73
C LEU A 173 -4.33 -7.09 -4.64
N LEU A 174 -5.14 -7.97 -4.06
CA LEU A 174 -6.54 -7.72 -3.74
C LEU A 174 -6.66 -7.44 -2.24
N SER A 175 -7.59 -6.57 -1.87
CA SER A 175 -8.01 -6.38 -0.48
C SER A 175 -9.52 -6.47 -0.32
N GLY A 176 -9.90 -6.92 0.87
CA GLY A 176 -11.27 -6.91 1.35
C GLY A 176 -11.32 -6.50 2.82
N GLY A 177 -12.52 -6.27 3.33
CA GLY A 177 -12.77 -6.02 4.75
C GLY A 177 -13.55 -7.16 5.36
N VAL A 178 -13.14 -7.62 6.54
CA VAL A 178 -13.89 -8.58 7.36
C VAL A 178 -14.21 -7.99 8.73
N ALA A 179 -15.37 -8.37 9.30
CA ALA A 179 -15.72 -7.97 10.66
C ALA A 179 -14.86 -8.73 11.66
N GLU A 180 -14.58 -8.12 12.82
CA GLU A 180 -13.74 -8.70 13.88
C GLU A 180 -14.22 -10.08 14.34
N GLU A 181 -15.54 -10.29 14.32
CA GLU A 181 -16.21 -11.53 14.76
C GLU A 181 -15.95 -12.73 13.83
N THR A 182 -15.27 -12.51 12.70
CA THR A 182 -15.00 -13.51 11.65
C THR A 182 -13.51 -13.78 11.39
N LEU A 183 -12.61 -13.19 12.18
CA LEU A 183 -11.15 -13.42 12.13
C LEU A 183 -10.70 -14.68 12.88
#